data_AF-A0A9E7ZZC2-F1
#
_entry.id   AF-A0A9E7ZZC2-F1
#
_cell.length_a   1.000
_cell.length_b   1.000
_cell.length_c   1.000
_cell.angle_alpha   90.00
_cell.angle_beta   90.00
_cell.angle_gamma   90.00
#
_symmetry.space_group_name_H-M   'P 1'
#
loop_
_entity.id
_entity.type
_entity.pdbx_description
1 polymer ?
#
loop_
_entity_poly.entity_id
_entity_poly.type
_entity_poly.pdbx_seq_one_letter_code
_entity_poly.pdbx_strand_id
1 'polypeptide(L)'
;MTTSIAFALSIGLGATSYALDIRDLRPGSYVQRPASCSALGGAGTMTFDGRNFSGHYQMCRTDPLGGSRVRNICIEAQGPNRPDPKEIDTDPDRTVVEATVTVQSQTSFTMSGKQFQFCGE
;
A
#
# COMPACT_ATOMS: atom_id res chain seq x y z
N MET A 1 34.95 -48.83 24.65
CA MET A 1 33.78 -47.94 24.70
C MET A 1 33.94 -46.90 23.61
N THR A 2 33.27 -47.07 22.48
CA THR A 2 33.32 -46.17 21.32
C THR A 2 32.07 -45.30 21.33
N THR A 3 32.25 -44.01 21.56
CA THR A 3 31.20 -42.98 21.52
C THR A 3 31.03 -42.49 20.08
N SER A 4 29.89 -42.81 19.46
CA SER A 4 29.47 -42.21 18.19
C SER A 4 28.77 -40.88 18.45
N ILE A 5 29.38 -39.78 17.99
CA ILE A 5 28.76 -38.45 17.98
C ILE A 5 27.92 -38.37 16.69
N ALA A 6 26.60 -38.38 16.84
CA ALA A 6 25.68 -38.09 15.75
C ALA A 6 25.62 -36.57 15.53
N PHE A 7 26.17 -36.09 14.41
CA PHE A 7 25.91 -34.75 13.91
C PHE A 7 24.52 -34.73 13.29
N ALA A 8 23.55 -34.16 14.00
CA ALA A 8 22.27 -33.80 13.42
C ALA A 8 22.49 -32.60 12.48
N LEU A 9 22.48 -32.86 11.18
CA LEU A 9 22.51 -31.83 10.14
C LEU A 9 21.13 -31.18 10.08
N SER A 10 20.95 -30.10 10.85
CA SER A 10 19.76 -29.26 10.77
C SER A 10 19.74 -28.55 9.42
N ILE A 11 19.04 -29.12 8.45
CA ILE A 11 18.73 -28.46 7.18
C ILE A 11 17.74 -27.34 7.52
N GLY A 12 18.26 -26.13 7.72
CA GLY A 12 17.43 -24.93 7.82
C GLY A 12 16.72 -24.75 6.49
N LEU A 13 15.42 -25.07 6.46
CA LEU A 13 14.54 -24.58 5.40
C LEU A 13 14.52 -23.07 5.54
N GLY A 14 15.36 -22.39 4.76
CA GLY A 14 15.26 -20.95 4.58
C GLY A 14 13.88 -20.66 4.04
N ALA A 15 13.01 -20.11 4.90
CA ALA A 15 11.75 -19.55 4.47
C ALA A 15 12.09 -18.48 3.43
N THR A 16 11.74 -18.73 2.17
CA THR A 16 11.70 -17.69 1.16
C THR A 16 10.63 -16.70 1.60
N SER A 17 11.03 -15.66 2.36
CA SER A 17 10.20 -14.49 2.58
C SER A 17 10.04 -13.79 1.25
N TYR A 18 9.00 -14.16 0.51
CA TYR A 18 8.53 -13.35 -0.60
C TYR A 18 8.08 -12.02 0.00
N ALA A 19 8.74 -10.93 -0.40
CA ALA A 19 8.26 -9.60 -0.05
C ALA A 19 6.87 -9.45 -0.65
N LEU A 20 5.87 -9.19 0.19
CA LEU A 20 4.49 -8.95 -0.25
C LEU A 20 4.46 -7.71 -1.15
N ASP A 21 3.77 -7.83 -2.26
CA ASP A 21 3.61 -6.79 -3.29
C ASP A 21 2.32 -6.01 -3.04
N ILE A 22 2.22 -4.79 -3.57
CA ILE A 22 0.97 -4.00 -3.49
C ILE A 22 -0.22 -4.75 -4.09
N ARG A 23 0.00 -5.64 -5.05
CA ARG A 23 -1.01 -6.51 -5.65
C ARG A 23 -1.57 -7.56 -4.68
N ASP A 24 -0.87 -7.83 -3.58
CA ASP A 24 -1.34 -8.70 -2.52
C ASP A 24 -2.27 -7.97 -1.53
N LEU A 25 -2.38 -6.63 -1.62
CA LEU A 25 -3.33 -5.87 -0.81
C LEU A 25 -4.77 -6.09 -1.29
N ARG A 26 -5.67 -6.20 -0.33
CA ARG A 26 -7.10 -6.26 -0.59
C ARG A 26 -7.60 -4.88 -1.08
N PRO A 27 -8.35 -4.80 -2.19
CA PRO A 27 -9.01 -3.56 -2.58
C PRO A 27 -9.98 -3.07 -1.49
N GLY A 28 -10.07 -1.75 -1.32
CA GLY A 28 -10.99 -1.09 -0.42
C GLY A 28 -10.36 0.11 0.30
N SER A 29 -10.97 0.48 1.42
CA SER A 29 -10.64 1.63 2.23
C SER A 29 -9.74 1.27 3.41
N TYR A 30 -8.73 2.08 3.61
CA TYR A 30 -7.75 1.97 4.68
C TYR A 30 -7.69 3.27 5.49
N VAL A 31 -7.34 3.16 6.77
CA VAL A 31 -7.16 4.32 7.66
C VAL A 31 -5.75 4.30 8.25
N GLN A 32 -5.14 5.48 8.31
CA GLN A 32 -3.86 5.68 8.97
C GLN A 32 -3.98 5.46 10.49
N ARG A 33 -3.19 4.54 11.04
CA ARG A 33 -3.05 4.36 12.50
C ARG A 33 -2.49 5.65 13.15
N PRO A 34 -2.89 5.95 14.40
CA PRO A 34 -3.70 5.14 15.32
C PRO A 34 -5.22 5.31 15.19
N ALA A 35 -5.73 6.00 14.17
CA ALA A 35 -7.18 6.21 14.03
C ALA A 35 -7.93 4.88 13.78
N SER A 36 -9.17 4.82 14.26
CA SER A 36 -10.11 3.71 14.04
C SER A 36 -10.85 3.86 12.70
N CYS A 37 -11.51 2.78 12.24
CA CYS A 37 -12.29 2.80 11.01
C CYS A 37 -13.48 3.77 11.02
N SER A 38 -13.90 4.26 12.19
CA SER A 38 -14.86 5.37 12.31
C SER A 38 -14.33 6.70 11.76
N ALA A 39 -13.03 6.83 11.49
CA ALA A 39 -12.41 8.00 10.89
C ALA A 39 -12.34 7.95 9.35
N LEU A 40 -12.99 6.96 8.72
CA LEU A 40 -13.14 6.90 7.27
C LEU A 40 -13.77 8.19 6.75
N GLY A 41 -13.24 8.67 5.62
CA GLY A 41 -13.64 9.96 5.04
C GLY A 41 -12.92 11.16 5.66
N GLY A 42 -11.93 10.96 6.53
CA GLY A 42 -11.00 12.02 6.97
C GLY A 42 -9.68 12.01 6.18
N ALA A 43 -8.83 13.00 6.45
CA ALA A 43 -7.52 13.19 5.80
C ALA A 43 -6.55 12.00 5.92
N GLY A 44 -6.74 11.12 6.91
CA GLY A 44 -5.96 9.88 7.09
C GLY A 44 -6.48 8.68 6.30
N THR A 45 -7.48 8.87 5.42
CA THR A 45 -8.07 7.80 4.61
C THR A 45 -7.25 7.56 3.35
N MET A 46 -7.07 6.30 2.99
CA MET A 46 -6.47 5.86 1.74
C MET A 46 -7.39 4.81 1.10
N THR A 47 -7.78 5.02 -0.15
CA THR A 47 -8.47 4.01 -0.96
C THR A 47 -7.45 3.28 -1.81
N PHE A 48 -7.54 1.97 -1.89
CA PHE A 48 -6.77 1.14 -2.82
C PHE A 48 -7.73 0.38 -3.72
N ASP A 49 -7.65 0.58 -5.03
CA ASP A 49 -8.56 -0.06 -6.01
C ASP A 49 -8.02 -1.39 -6.56
N GLY A 50 -6.94 -1.92 -5.97
CA GLY A 50 -6.17 -3.05 -6.51
C GLY A 50 -4.95 -2.64 -7.32
N ARG A 51 -4.81 -1.34 -7.65
CA ARG A 51 -3.68 -0.79 -8.40
C ARG A 51 -3.22 0.57 -7.89
N ASN A 52 -4.14 1.47 -7.61
CA ASN A 52 -3.88 2.86 -7.31
C ASN A 52 -4.22 3.20 -5.86
N PHE A 53 -3.34 3.96 -5.23
CA PHE A 53 -3.57 4.54 -3.91
C PHE A 53 -4.13 5.96 -4.07
N SER A 54 -5.37 6.17 -3.62
CA SER A 54 -6.04 7.48 -3.67
C SER A 54 -6.33 7.99 -2.25
N GLY A 55 -5.76 9.14 -1.91
CA GLY A 55 -6.00 9.81 -0.63
C GLY A 55 -7.42 10.39 -0.52
N HIS A 56 -7.70 11.02 0.62
CA HIS A 56 -8.94 11.74 0.82
C HIS A 56 -9.12 12.86 -0.22
N TYR A 57 -10.28 12.89 -0.90
CA TYR A 57 -10.60 13.80 -2.01
C TYR A 57 -9.63 13.79 -3.19
N GLN A 58 -8.89 12.69 -3.37
CA GLN A 58 -7.97 12.57 -4.49
C GLN A 58 -8.40 11.43 -5.41
N MET A 59 -8.10 11.60 -6.69
CA MET A 59 -8.02 10.51 -7.64
C MET A 59 -6.58 10.40 -8.10
N CYS A 60 -5.99 9.22 -7.96
CA CYS A 60 -4.58 9.02 -8.27
C CYS A 60 -4.35 7.88 -9.25
N ARG A 61 -3.27 8.01 -10.04
CA ARG A 61 -2.58 6.89 -10.68
C ARG A 61 -1.35 6.54 -9.86
N THR A 62 -1.09 5.26 -9.66
CA THR A 62 0.14 4.76 -9.01
C THR A 62 1.03 4.05 -10.02
N ASP A 63 2.23 4.60 -10.25
CA ASP A 63 3.26 4.03 -11.10
C ASP A 63 4.33 3.33 -10.24
N PRO A 64 4.66 2.05 -10.49
CA PRO A 64 5.75 1.39 -9.81
C PRO A 64 7.11 1.96 -10.26
N LEU A 65 8.00 2.26 -9.31
CA LEU A 65 9.37 2.70 -9.58
C LEU A 65 10.42 1.59 -9.36
N GLY A 66 9.95 0.39 -9.02
CA GLY A 66 10.79 -0.76 -8.66
C GLY A 66 10.95 -0.94 -7.15
N GLY A 67 11.09 -2.20 -6.73
CA GLY A 67 11.09 -2.56 -5.30
C GLY A 67 9.80 -2.10 -4.62
N SER A 68 9.94 -1.49 -3.44
CA SER A 68 8.83 -0.92 -2.66
C SER A 68 8.48 0.52 -3.03
N ARG A 69 9.09 1.12 -4.07
CA ARG A 69 8.86 2.52 -4.42
C ARG A 69 7.76 2.66 -5.45
N VAL A 70 6.89 3.64 -5.22
CA VAL A 70 5.83 4.04 -6.15
C VAL A 70 5.82 5.55 -6.34
N ARG A 71 5.25 5.99 -7.45
CA ARG A 71 4.92 7.38 -7.74
C ARG A 71 3.41 7.50 -7.87
N ASN A 72 2.79 8.29 -6.99
CA ASN A 72 1.39 8.64 -7.08
C ASN A 72 1.27 9.98 -7.83
N ILE A 73 0.43 10.02 -8.85
CA ILE A 73 0.07 11.23 -9.57
C ILE A 73 -1.41 11.46 -9.32
N CYS A 74 -1.75 12.55 -8.64
CA CYS A 74 -3.07 12.77 -8.08
C CYS A 74 -3.65 14.10 -8.51
N ILE A 75 -4.94 14.12 -8.77
CA ILE A 75 -5.73 15.33 -8.98
C ILE A 75 -6.79 15.46 -7.89
N GLU A 76 -7.28 16.67 -7.67
CA GLU A 76 -8.40 16.92 -6.76
C GLU A 76 -9.68 16.29 -7.33
N ALA A 77 -10.36 15.53 -6.50
CA ALA A 77 -11.61 14.85 -6.83
C ALA A 77 -12.73 15.20 -5.83
N GLN A 78 -12.63 16.39 -5.21
CA GLN A 78 -13.68 16.94 -4.37
C GLN A 78 -14.82 17.53 -5.21
N GLY A 79 -16.05 17.44 -4.72
CA GLY A 79 -17.21 18.12 -5.31
C GLY A 79 -18.03 17.24 -6.27
N PRO A 80 -19.04 17.82 -6.93
CA PRO A 80 -20.03 17.08 -7.72
C PRO A 80 -19.46 16.55 -9.04
N ASN A 81 -18.39 17.16 -9.55
CA ASN A 81 -17.76 16.78 -10.80
C ASN A 81 -16.50 15.99 -10.49
N ARG A 82 -16.66 14.68 -10.29
CA ARG A 82 -15.50 13.79 -10.13
C ARG A 82 -14.76 13.70 -11.48
N PRO A 83 -13.44 13.95 -11.51
CA PRO A 83 -12.69 13.90 -12.76
C PRO A 83 -12.65 12.48 -13.33
N ASP A 84 -12.49 12.35 -14.65
CA ASP A 84 -12.20 11.08 -15.32
C ASP A 84 -10.72 10.72 -15.08
N PRO A 85 -10.39 9.44 -14.79
CA PRO A 85 -9.00 9.00 -14.62
C PRO A 85 -8.05 9.42 -15.76
N LYS A 86 -8.55 9.59 -16.99
CA LYS A 86 -7.74 10.05 -18.13
C LYS A 86 -7.23 11.50 -17.99
N GLU A 87 -7.88 12.29 -17.14
CA GLU A 87 -7.55 13.71 -16.95
C GLU A 87 -6.28 13.90 -16.11
N ILE A 88 -5.89 12.89 -15.31
CA ILE A 88 -4.73 12.93 -14.40
C ILE A 88 -3.44 13.40 -15.09
N ASP A 89 -3.18 12.94 -16.31
CA ASP A 89 -1.95 13.26 -17.04
C ASP A 89 -1.93 14.67 -17.64
N THR A 90 -3.12 15.19 -17.96
CA THR A 90 -3.30 16.48 -18.62
C THR A 90 -3.59 17.62 -17.66
N ASP A 91 -4.01 17.31 -16.43
CA ASP A 91 -4.33 18.29 -15.41
C ASP A 91 -3.07 19.06 -14.99
N PRO A 92 -3.06 20.40 -15.10
CA PRO A 92 -1.90 21.22 -14.73
C PRO A 92 -1.69 21.33 -13.21
N ASP A 93 -2.74 21.11 -12.42
CA ASP A 93 -2.75 21.19 -10.96
C ASP A 93 -2.50 19.82 -10.31
N ARG A 94 -2.20 18.79 -11.12
CA ARG A 94 -1.82 17.47 -10.63
C ARG A 94 -0.63 17.55 -9.68
N THR A 95 -0.69 16.75 -8.63
CA THR A 95 0.38 16.58 -7.66
C THR A 95 1.11 15.26 -7.91
N VAL A 96 2.42 15.25 -7.76
CA VAL A 96 3.26 14.06 -7.92
C VAL A 96 3.98 13.79 -6.61
N VAL A 97 3.77 12.60 -6.06
CA VAL A 97 4.34 12.20 -4.77
C VAL A 97 4.97 10.82 -4.92
N GLU A 98 6.26 10.70 -4.58
CA GLU A 98 6.90 9.39 -4.45
C GLU A 98 6.76 8.88 -3.02
N ALA A 99 6.52 7.58 -2.89
CA ALA A 99 6.35 6.91 -1.60
C ALA A 99 7.02 5.54 -1.60
N THR A 100 7.44 5.11 -0.41
CA THR A 100 7.85 3.72 -0.16
C THR A 100 6.68 3.00 0.47
N VAL A 101 6.20 1.94 -0.17
CA VAL A 101 5.10 1.08 0.28
C VAL A 101 5.63 -0.28 0.67
N THR A 102 5.42 -0.67 1.93
CA THR A 102 5.73 -2.03 2.40
C THR A 102 4.44 -2.70 2.80
N VAL A 103 4.06 -3.75 2.07
CA VAL A 103 2.89 -4.57 2.42
C VAL A 103 3.26 -5.50 3.57
N GLN A 104 2.47 -5.45 4.64
CA GLN A 104 2.68 -6.23 5.86
C GLN A 104 1.76 -7.46 5.89
N SER A 105 0.55 -7.31 5.35
CA SER A 105 -0.44 -8.37 5.13
C SER A 105 -1.41 -7.92 4.04
N GLN A 106 -2.34 -8.79 3.63
CA GLN A 106 -3.39 -8.40 2.67
C GLN A 106 -4.23 -7.20 3.15
N THR A 107 -4.27 -6.95 4.47
CA THR A 107 -5.10 -5.90 5.10
C THR A 107 -4.29 -4.83 5.81
N SER A 108 -2.96 -4.78 5.64
CA SER A 108 -2.13 -3.74 6.23
C SER A 108 -0.87 -3.46 5.42
N PHE A 109 -0.50 -2.18 5.36
CA PHE A 109 0.74 -1.73 4.75
C PHE A 109 1.30 -0.52 5.50
N THR A 110 2.55 -0.19 5.22
CA THR A 110 3.11 1.12 5.54
C THR A 110 3.36 1.89 4.25
N MET A 111 3.10 3.20 4.27
CA MET A 111 3.42 4.11 3.17
C MET A 111 4.16 5.31 3.75
N SER A 112 5.41 5.50 3.32
CA SER A 112 6.30 6.55 3.81
C SER A 112 6.37 6.60 5.35
N GLY A 113 6.46 5.42 5.99
CA GLY A 113 6.55 5.25 7.44
C GLY A 113 5.22 5.30 8.20
N LYS A 114 4.11 5.66 7.54
CA LYS A 114 2.77 5.67 8.15
C LYS A 114 2.10 4.31 7.97
N GLN A 115 1.54 3.76 9.03
CA GLN A 115 0.84 2.47 8.99
C GLN A 115 -0.63 2.66 8.64
N PHE A 116 -1.15 1.82 7.74
CA PHE A 116 -2.52 1.80 7.29
C PHE A 116 -3.15 0.43 7.57
N GLN A 117 -4.40 0.44 8.03
CA GLN A 117 -5.19 -0.76 8.29
C GLN A 117 -6.46 -0.77 7.44
N PHE A 118 -6.88 -1.94 6.97
CA PHE A 118 -8.11 -2.13 6.21
C PHE A 118 -9.35 -1.87 7.07
N CYS A 119 -10.35 -1.23 6.47
CA CYS A 119 -11.61 -0.86 7.15
C CYS A 119 -12.88 -1.28 6.39
N GLY A 120 -12.78 -1.74 5.14
CA GLY A 120 -13.93 -2.21 4.36
C GLY A 120 -13.83 -1.84 2.89
N GLU A 121 -14.68 -2.43 2.06
CA GLU A 121 -14.89 -2.07 0.64
C GLU A 121 -15.96 -0.98 0.52
#